data_AF-A0AAU0L5A5-F1
#
_entry.id   AF-A0AAU0L5A5-F1
#
_cell.length_a   1.000
_cell.length_b   1.000
_cell.length_c   1.000
_cell.angle_alpha   90.00
_cell.angle_beta   90.00
_cell.angle_gamma   90.00
#
_symmetry.space_group_name_H-M   'P 1'
#
loop_
_entity.id
_entity.type
_entity.pdbx_description
1 polymer ?
#
loop_
_entity_poly.entity_id
_entity_poly.type
_entity_poly.pdbx_seq_one_letter_code
_entity_poly.pdbx_strand_id
1 'polypeptide(L)'
;MATASLGRLTLDLVAKVAGYTEPLSRAERETKKSTKAITDSFDLASLAVKGFGVVLGGLSVGSVIAYSEKVITAGNDIQRFAKLANASVGQFQYYAKGAETAGISLESFADKMKDMQDRIGDFQQTGGGPLADFFTNIAPLVGVSIQQFQKLSGPEALQLFYNSLEKAGASTNDMKFYMESVISDSSLLIPLLEKNGQGFKYWGDAAEKAGAIMSNDMVNSLTEAKRIFN
;
A
#
# COMPACT_ATOMS: atom_id res chain seq x y z
N MET A 1 -49.96 38.17 35.37
CA MET A 1 -49.91 36.69 35.31
C MET A 1 -48.74 36.29 34.42
N ALA A 2 -47.58 35.92 34.99
CA ALA A 2 -46.42 35.45 34.20
C ALA A 2 -45.36 34.71 35.05
N THR A 3 -45.76 33.92 36.05
CA THR A 3 -44.82 33.20 36.94
C THR A 3 -44.92 31.67 36.87
N ALA A 4 -45.80 31.12 36.03
CA ALA A 4 -46.03 29.66 35.94
C ALA A 4 -45.29 28.94 34.79
N SER A 5 -44.55 29.66 33.94
CA SER A 5 -43.94 29.10 32.71
C SER A 5 -42.52 28.57 32.91
N LEU A 6 -41.73 29.18 33.80
CA LEU A 6 -40.31 28.83 33.96
C LEU A 6 -40.12 27.45 34.63
N GLY A 7 -40.92 27.10 35.65
CA GLY A 7 -40.77 25.83 36.36
C GLY A 7 -41.12 24.58 35.54
N ARG A 8 -41.99 24.70 34.53
CA ARG A 8 -42.27 23.59 33.60
C ARG A 8 -41.16 23.43 32.56
N LEU A 9 -40.56 24.52 32.10
CA LEU A 9 -39.47 24.49 31.12
C LEU A 9 -38.20 23.82 31.69
N THR A 10 -37.86 24.08 32.96
CA THR A 10 -36.70 23.44 33.62
C THR A 10 -36.92 21.95 33.88
N LEU A 11 -38.13 21.56 34.30
CA LEU A 11 -38.45 20.16 34.56
C LEU A 11 -38.43 19.32 33.27
N ASP A 12 -38.92 19.90 32.17
CA ASP A 12 -38.96 19.26 30.85
C ASP A 12 -37.56 19.17 30.21
N LEU A 13 -36.65 20.14 30.47
CA LEU A 13 -35.24 20.04 30.10
C LEU A 13 -34.51 18.93 30.87
N VAL A 14 -34.72 18.85 32.19
CA VAL A 14 -34.08 17.83 33.04
C VAL A 14 -34.56 16.42 32.65
N ALA A 15 -35.84 16.25 32.33
CA ALA A 15 -36.40 14.98 31.84
C ALA A 15 -35.86 14.58 30.46
N LYS A 16 -35.73 15.54 29.52
CA LYS A 16 -35.12 15.28 28.21
C LYS A 16 -33.64 14.93 28.32
N VAL A 17 -32.87 15.62 29.15
CA VAL A 17 -31.43 15.34 29.34
C VAL A 17 -31.23 13.97 29.99
N ALA A 18 -32.05 13.59 30.97
CA ALA A 18 -32.01 12.26 31.57
C ALA A 18 -32.28 11.15 30.53
N GLY A 19 -33.25 11.34 29.62
CA GLY A 19 -33.56 10.39 28.54
C GLY A 19 -32.46 10.20 27.49
N TYR A 20 -31.52 11.14 27.36
CA TYR A 20 -30.34 11.02 26.47
C TYR A 20 -29.09 10.48 27.16
N THR A 21 -28.96 10.66 28.48
CA THR A 21 -27.79 10.16 29.23
C THR A 21 -27.73 8.64 29.31
N GLU A 22 -28.87 7.95 29.32
CA GLU A 22 -28.91 6.50 29.43
C GLU A 22 -28.45 5.78 28.14
N PRO A 23 -28.91 6.17 26.93
CA PRO A 23 -28.35 5.68 25.67
C PRO A 23 -26.87 6.02 25.50
N LEU A 24 -26.44 7.23 25.87
CA LEU A 24 -25.03 7.64 25.79
C LEU A 24 -24.14 6.86 26.77
N SER A 25 -24.62 6.61 27.98
CA SER A 25 -23.91 5.80 28.97
C SER A 25 -23.85 4.32 28.58
N ARG A 26 -24.88 3.81 27.89
CA ARG A 26 -24.83 2.46 27.28
C ARG A 26 -23.85 2.41 26.12
N ALA A 27 -23.85 3.39 25.22
CA ALA A 27 -22.88 3.51 24.14
C ALA A 27 -21.45 3.64 24.67
N GLU A 28 -21.22 4.42 25.73
CA GLU A 28 -19.92 4.54 26.40
C GLU A 28 -19.48 3.22 27.02
N ARG A 29 -20.39 2.45 27.63
CA ARG A 29 -20.09 1.14 28.22
C ARG A 29 -19.80 0.07 27.18
N GLU A 30 -20.56 0.03 26.09
CA GLU A 30 -20.31 -0.89 24.97
C GLU A 30 -19.03 -0.51 24.22
N THR A 31 -18.76 0.79 24.07
CA THR A 31 -17.48 1.30 23.54
C THR A 31 -16.33 0.94 24.47
N LYS A 32 -16.44 1.11 25.79
CA LYS A 32 -15.41 0.68 26.75
C LYS A 32 -15.17 -0.82 26.72
N LYS A 33 -16.20 -1.64 26.53
CA LYS A 33 -16.06 -3.10 26.37
C LYS A 33 -15.38 -3.46 25.05
N SER A 34 -15.80 -2.88 23.93
CA SER A 34 -15.16 -3.09 22.63
C SER A 34 -13.73 -2.58 22.62
N THR A 35 -13.48 -1.39 23.17
CA THR A 35 -12.12 -0.85 23.37
C THR A 35 -11.31 -1.80 24.25
N LYS A 36 -11.83 -2.29 25.37
CA LYS A 36 -11.12 -3.25 26.21
C LYS A 36 -10.85 -4.57 25.50
N ALA A 37 -11.81 -5.11 24.74
CA ALA A 37 -11.61 -6.30 23.92
C ALA A 37 -10.57 -6.08 22.82
N ILE A 38 -10.56 -4.91 22.19
CA ILE A 38 -9.54 -4.49 21.21
C ILE A 38 -8.18 -4.30 21.89
N THR A 39 -8.12 -3.73 23.09
CA THR A 39 -6.86 -3.50 23.84
C THR A 39 -6.30 -4.79 24.45
N ASP A 40 -7.18 -5.73 24.80
CA ASP A 40 -6.79 -7.05 25.30
C ASP A 40 -6.44 -8.01 24.14
N SER A 41 -6.93 -7.76 22.91
CA SER A 41 -6.58 -8.52 21.68
C SER A 41 -5.41 -7.90 20.90
N PHE A 42 -5.23 -6.59 20.98
CA PHE A 42 -4.09 -5.82 20.50
C PHE A 42 -3.42 -5.23 21.73
N ASP A 43 -2.44 -5.94 22.29
CA ASP A 43 -1.57 -5.37 23.31
C ASP A 43 -0.97 -4.09 22.71
N LEU A 44 -1.53 -2.92 23.05
CA LEU A 44 -1.25 -1.64 22.39
C LEU A 44 0.22 -1.23 22.59
N ALA A 45 0.88 -1.84 23.58
CA ALA A 45 2.32 -1.80 23.77
C ALA A 45 3.10 -2.45 22.61
N SER A 46 2.55 -3.47 21.93
CA SER A 46 3.17 -4.12 20.77
C SER A 46 3.06 -3.28 19.49
N LEU A 47 1.95 -2.54 19.32
CA LEU A 47 1.73 -1.66 18.16
C LEU A 47 2.59 -0.39 18.23
N ALA A 48 2.92 0.07 19.43
CA ALA A 48 3.68 1.30 19.66
C ALA A 48 5.21 1.11 19.55
N VAL A 49 5.74 -0.12 19.60
CA VAL A 49 7.15 -0.31 19.99
C VAL A 49 8.17 -0.41 18.85
N LYS A 50 7.85 -0.62 17.55
CA LYS A 50 8.94 -0.79 16.54
C LYS A 50 8.82 -0.22 15.12
N GLY A 51 7.75 0.46 14.71
CA GLY A 51 7.64 0.86 13.29
C GLY A 51 7.02 2.23 12.98
N PHE A 52 6.11 2.72 13.82
CA PHE A 52 5.47 4.01 13.61
C PHE A 52 5.52 4.80 14.91
N GLY A 53 6.35 5.84 14.94
CA GLY A 53 6.47 6.76 16.07
C GLY A 53 5.21 7.60 16.28
N VAL A 54 4.08 6.96 16.60
CA VAL A 54 2.85 7.63 16.99
C VAL A 54 3.00 8.02 18.46
N VAL A 55 3.26 9.31 18.67
CA VAL A 55 3.15 9.98 19.97
C VAL A 55 1.69 9.85 20.45
N LEU A 56 1.41 8.92 21.34
CA LEU A 56 0.08 8.69 21.93
C LEU A 56 -0.33 9.74 22.99
N GLY A 57 0.14 10.98 22.83
CA GLY A 57 -0.21 12.10 23.71
C GLY A 57 -1.01 13.17 22.96
N GLY A 58 -2.34 13.00 22.84
CA GLY A 58 -3.23 14.08 22.36
C GLY A 58 -4.31 13.69 21.35
N LEU A 59 -4.42 12.43 20.93
CA LEU A 59 -5.44 12.00 19.96
C LEU A 59 -6.75 11.61 20.68
N SER A 60 -7.88 12.12 20.17
CA SER A 60 -9.22 11.73 20.65
C SER A 60 -9.57 10.30 20.22
N VAL A 61 -10.41 9.59 20.97
CA VAL A 61 -10.77 8.19 20.70
C VAL A 61 -11.26 7.97 19.26
N GLY A 62 -12.03 8.91 18.68
CA GLY A 62 -12.47 8.82 17.29
C GLY A 62 -11.33 8.96 16.27
N SER A 63 -10.32 9.80 16.55
CA SER A 63 -9.14 9.93 15.69
C SER A 63 -8.23 8.69 15.73
N VAL A 64 -8.16 8.01 16.88
CA VAL A 64 -7.42 6.74 17.02
C VAL A 64 -8.08 5.62 16.22
N ILE A 65 -9.41 5.47 16.30
CA ILE A 65 -10.14 4.41 15.57
C ILE A 65 -10.00 4.60 14.05
N ALA A 66 -10.24 5.81 13.55
CA ALA A 66 -10.10 6.10 12.11
C ALA A 66 -8.65 5.94 11.61
N TYR A 67 -7.66 6.22 12.47
CA TYR A 67 -6.26 5.97 12.15
C TYR A 67 -5.93 4.47 12.11
N SER A 68 -6.43 3.70 13.09
CA SER A 68 -6.27 2.24 13.14
C SER A 68 -6.88 1.55 11.91
N GLU A 69 -8.09 1.93 11.49
CA GLU A 69 -8.71 1.38 10.26
C GLU A 69 -7.87 1.67 9.01
N LYS A 70 -7.28 2.86 8.91
CA LYS A 70 -6.38 3.23 7.81
C LYS A 70 -5.11 2.39 7.81
N VAL A 71 -4.49 2.18 8.97
CA VAL A 71 -3.28 1.35 9.10
C VAL A 71 -3.58 -0.12 8.80
N ILE A 72 -4.70 -0.65 9.31
CA ILE A 72 -5.17 -2.02 9.04
C ILE A 72 -5.42 -2.23 7.53
N THR A 73 -6.11 -1.28 6.89
CA THR A 73 -6.39 -1.32 5.45
C THR A 73 -5.10 -1.28 4.65
N ALA A 74 -4.18 -0.37 4.99
CA ALA A 74 -2.86 -0.28 4.35
C ALA A 74 -2.05 -1.58 4.46
N GLY A 75 -2.04 -2.23 5.63
CA GLY A 75 -1.37 -3.52 5.82
C GLY A 75 -1.93 -4.62 4.93
N ASN A 76 -3.26 -4.76 4.88
CA ASN A 76 -3.90 -5.79 4.04
C ASN A 76 -3.69 -5.55 2.54
N ASP A 77 -3.78 -4.29 2.10
CA ASP A 77 -3.60 -3.93 0.71
C ASP A 77 -2.16 -4.19 0.25
N ILE A 78 -1.17 -3.89 1.10
CA ILE A 78 0.25 -4.20 0.82
C ILE A 78 0.48 -5.70 0.61
N GLN A 79 -0.13 -6.56 1.43
CA GLN A 79 0.03 -8.00 1.25
C GLN A 79 -0.56 -8.49 -0.07
N ARG A 80 -1.76 -7.99 -0.42
CA ARG A 80 -2.42 -8.30 -1.68
C ARG A 80 -1.59 -7.80 -2.87
N PHE A 81 -1.12 -6.56 -2.82
CA PHE A 81 -0.34 -5.93 -3.88
C PHE A 81 1.01 -6.62 -4.10
N ALA A 82 1.73 -6.93 -3.02
CA ALA A 82 2.98 -7.69 -3.11
C ALA A 82 2.76 -9.04 -3.80
N LYS A 83 1.67 -9.75 -3.46
CA LYS A 83 1.31 -11.01 -4.11
C LYS A 83 1.00 -10.85 -5.59
N LEU A 84 0.25 -9.81 -5.98
CA LEU A 84 -0.05 -9.53 -7.39
C LEU A 84 1.21 -9.18 -8.20
N ALA A 85 2.14 -8.48 -7.58
CA ALA A 85 3.44 -8.13 -8.16
C ALA A 85 4.45 -9.29 -8.16
N ASN A 86 4.08 -10.48 -7.68
CA ASN A 86 5.00 -11.60 -7.45
C ASN A 86 6.25 -11.20 -6.63
N ALA A 87 6.08 -10.33 -5.63
CA ALA A 87 7.13 -9.78 -4.79
C ALA A 87 6.91 -10.15 -3.32
N SER A 88 7.99 -10.12 -2.52
CA SER A 88 7.83 -10.15 -1.06
C SER A 88 7.21 -8.83 -0.55
N VAL A 89 6.56 -8.86 0.61
CA VAL A 89 5.94 -7.68 1.23
C VAL A 89 6.95 -6.54 1.45
N GLY A 90 8.16 -6.86 1.92
CA GLY A 90 9.23 -5.87 2.09
C GLY A 90 9.73 -5.32 0.76
N GLN A 91 9.99 -6.19 -0.21
CA GLN A 91 10.45 -5.80 -1.54
C GLN A 91 9.44 -4.92 -2.27
N PHE A 92 8.15 -5.27 -2.23
CA PHE A 92 7.12 -4.46 -2.86
C PHE A 92 7.08 -3.04 -2.28
N GLN A 93 7.10 -2.91 -0.95
CA GLN A 93 7.16 -1.62 -0.27
C GLN A 93 8.44 -0.85 -0.63
N TYR A 94 9.58 -1.54 -0.71
CA TYR A 94 10.86 -0.94 -1.07
C TYR A 94 10.80 -0.23 -2.43
N TYR A 95 10.27 -0.91 -3.47
CA TYR A 95 10.11 -0.31 -4.79
C TYR A 95 8.99 0.73 -4.82
N ALA A 96 7.87 0.48 -4.15
CA ALA A 96 6.73 1.40 -4.12
C ALA A 96 7.12 2.78 -3.55
N LYS A 97 8.03 2.84 -2.58
CA LYS A 97 8.55 4.11 -2.03
C LYS A 97 9.28 4.95 -3.07
N GLY A 98 9.99 4.31 -4.00
CA GLY A 98 10.54 5.00 -5.16
C GLY A 98 9.44 5.50 -6.10
N ALA A 99 8.49 4.63 -6.46
CA ALA A 99 7.40 4.95 -7.37
C ALA A 99 6.51 6.12 -6.89
N GLU A 100 6.29 6.25 -5.57
CA GLU A 100 5.60 7.38 -4.94
C GLU A 100 6.26 8.73 -5.31
N THR A 101 7.59 8.77 -5.43
CA THR A 101 8.31 10.01 -5.80
C THR A 101 8.12 10.40 -7.27
N ALA A 102 7.72 9.45 -8.11
CA ALA A 102 7.31 9.68 -9.49
C ALA A 102 5.79 9.97 -9.62
N GLY A 103 5.09 10.17 -8.50
CA GLY A 103 3.65 10.45 -8.48
C GLY A 103 2.76 9.22 -8.67
N ILE A 104 3.31 8.01 -8.57
CA ILE A 104 2.57 6.76 -8.71
C ILE A 104 2.13 6.28 -7.32
N SER A 105 0.82 6.10 -7.14
CA SER A 105 0.28 5.56 -5.89
C SER A 105 0.67 4.09 -5.69
N LEU A 106 0.60 3.62 -4.45
CA LEU A 106 0.87 2.22 -4.11
C LEU A 106 0.03 1.23 -4.93
N GLU A 107 -1.27 1.51 -5.06
CA GLU A 107 -2.21 0.68 -5.84
C GLU A 107 -1.86 0.73 -7.34
N SER A 108 -1.61 1.92 -7.89
CA SER A 108 -1.24 2.05 -9.30
C SER A 108 0.10 1.36 -9.60
N PHE A 109 1.05 1.41 -8.66
CA PHE A 109 2.29 0.66 -8.78
C PHE A 109 2.04 -0.85 -8.78
N ALA A 110 1.18 -1.35 -7.88
CA ALA A 110 0.79 -2.75 -7.85
C ALA A 110 0.17 -3.22 -9.17
N ASP A 111 -0.75 -2.43 -9.73
CA ASP A 111 -1.41 -2.73 -11.00
C ASP A 111 -0.40 -2.79 -12.15
N LYS A 112 0.55 -1.84 -12.21
CA LYS A 112 1.65 -1.87 -13.21
C LYS A 112 2.54 -3.10 -13.06
N MET A 113 2.85 -3.51 -11.84
CA MET A 113 3.66 -4.70 -11.60
C MET A 113 2.91 -5.99 -11.92
N LYS A 114 1.60 -6.02 -11.66
CA LYS A 114 0.70 -7.08 -12.12
C LYS A 114 0.70 -7.15 -13.63
N ASP A 115 0.50 -6.03 -14.32
CA ASP A 115 0.51 -5.98 -15.79
C ASP A 115 1.82 -6.56 -16.35
N MET A 116 2.97 -6.23 -15.74
CA MET A 116 4.25 -6.83 -16.13
C MET A 116 4.24 -8.36 -16.01
N GLN A 117 3.72 -8.90 -14.91
CA GLN A 117 3.60 -10.35 -14.70
C GLN A 117 2.64 -10.99 -15.70
N ASP A 118 1.50 -10.36 -15.96
CA ASP A 118 0.52 -10.81 -16.95
C ASP A 118 1.15 -10.84 -18.35
N ARG A 119 1.93 -9.81 -18.73
CA ARG A 119 2.62 -9.77 -20.04
C ARG A 119 3.67 -10.85 -20.20
N ILE A 120 4.40 -11.16 -19.13
CA ILE A 120 5.37 -12.28 -19.11
C ILE A 120 4.63 -13.60 -19.34
N GLY A 121 3.48 -13.79 -18.69
CA GLY A 121 2.60 -14.95 -18.89
C GLY A 121 2.08 -15.07 -20.32
N ASP A 122 1.56 -13.98 -20.88
CA ASP A 122 1.03 -13.90 -22.25
C ASP A 122 2.09 -14.36 -23.27
N PHE A 123 3.30 -13.80 -23.17
CA PHE A 123 4.39 -14.13 -24.08
C PHE A 123 4.90 -15.56 -23.87
N GLN A 124 5.02 -16.04 -22.62
CA GLN A 124 5.39 -17.43 -22.40
C GLN A 124 4.41 -18.38 -23.09
N GLN A 125 3.10 -18.15 -22.90
CA GLN A 125 2.09 -19.11 -23.34
C GLN A 125 1.94 -19.12 -24.87
N THR A 126 2.11 -17.97 -25.51
CA THR A 126 1.73 -17.80 -26.92
C THR A 126 2.89 -17.42 -27.84
N GLY A 127 4.01 -16.91 -27.29
CA GLY A 127 5.04 -16.20 -28.05
C GLY A 127 4.60 -14.83 -28.59
N GLY A 128 3.38 -14.39 -28.25
CA GLY A 128 2.78 -13.14 -28.70
C GLY A 128 2.53 -12.15 -27.56
N GLY A 129 1.65 -11.17 -27.81
CA GLY A 129 1.27 -10.16 -26.83
C GLY A 129 2.25 -8.98 -26.74
N PRO A 130 2.05 -8.07 -25.78
CA PRO A 130 2.78 -6.79 -25.71
C PRO A 130 4.31 -6.91 -25.59
N LEU A 131 4.83 -8.03 -25.09
CA LEU A 131 6.27 -8.30 -24.99
C LEU A 131 6.88 -8.93 -26.26
N ALA A 132 6.07 -9.27 -27.26
CA ALA A 132 6.55 -9.97 -28.45
C ALA A 132 7.62 -9.19 -29.21
N ASP A 133 7.40 -7.89 -29.41
CA ASP A 133 8.36 -7.02 -30.10
C ASP A 133 9.67 -6.90 -29.34
N PHE A 134 9.62 -6.83 -28.01
CA PHE A 134 10.82 -6.82 -27.17
C PHE A 134 11.62 -8.13 -27.31
N PHE A 135 10.97 -9.28 -27.21
CA PHE A 135 11.67 -10.57 -27.31
C PHE A 135 12.12 -10.93 -28.72
N THR A 136 11.53 -10.31 -29.74
CA THR A 136 11.94 -10.49 -31.14
C THR A 136 13.11 -9.57 -31.49
N ASN A 137 13.04 -8.30 -31.09
CA ASN A 137 13.94 -7.26 -31.62
C ASN A 137 15.02 -6.82 -30.63
N ILE A 138 14.80 -6.93 -29.32
CA ILE A 138 15.68 -6.37 -28.28
C ILE A 138 16.40 -7.48 -27.51
N ALA A 139 15.65 -8.41 -26.91
CA ALA A 139 16.20 -9.41 -26.01
C ALA A 139 17.34 -10.26 -26.63
N PRO A 140 17.29 -10.68 -27.91
CA PRO A 140 18.38 -11.43 -28.54
C PRO A 140 19.69 -10.64 -28.66
N LEU A 141 19.62 -9.31 -28.81
CA LEU A 141 20.80 -8.45 -28.95
C LEU A 141 21.63 -8.37 -27.66
N VAL A 142 20.98 -8.61 -26.51
CA VAL A 142 21.59 -8.47 -25.18
C VAL A 142 21.61 -9.78 -24.38
N GLY A 143 21.25 -10.90 -25.02
CA GLY A 143 21.31 -12.24 -24.42
C GLY A 143 20.31 -12.47 -23.29
N VAL A 144 19.17 -11.79 -23.33
CA VAL A 144 18.11 -11.91 -22.31
C VAL A 144 17.03 -12.87 -22.80
N SER A 145 16.49 -13.71 -21.91
CA SER A 145 15.50 -14.73 -22.26
C SER A 145 14.25 -14.67 -21.39
N ILE A 146 13.13 -15.21 -21.90
CA ILE A 146 11.87 -15.28 -21.14
C ILE A 146 12.01 -16.04 -19.81
N GLN A 147 12.89 -17.05 -19.75
CA GLN A 147 13.13 -17.82 -18.52
C GLN A 147 13.82 -16.99 -17.43
N GLN A 148 14.51 -15.91 -17.79
CA GLN A 148 15.05 -14.97 -16.81
C GLN A 148 13.90 -14.16 -16.20
N PHE A 149 13.00 -13.62 -17.02
CA PHE A 149 11.84 -12.84 -16.58
C PHE A 149 10.89 -13.63 -15.66
N GLN A 150 10.64 -14.91 -15.95
CA GLN A 150 9.77 -15.78 -15.14
C GLN A 150 10.22 -15.94 -13.68
N LYS A 151 11.50 -15.67 -13.39
CA LYS A 151 12.05 -15.82 -12.04
C LYS A 151 12.02 -14.51 -11.26
N LEU A 152 11.58 -13.42 -11.88
CA LEU A 152 11.64 -12.07 -11.33
C LEU A 152 10.26 -11.65 -10.83
N SER A 153 10.27 -10.86 -9.75
CA SER A 153 9.11 -10.07 -9.37
C SER A 153 8.79 -9.02 -10.44
N GLY A 154 7.58 -8.44 -10.42
CA GLY A 154 7.18 -7.38 -11.35
C GLY A 154 8.19 -6.22 -11.41
N PRO A 155 8.64 -5.66 -10.27
CA PRO A 155 9.63 -4.58 -10.25
C PRO A 155 10.99 -4.99 -10.84
N GLU A 156 11.48 -6.20 -10.53
CA GLU A 156 12.75 -6.70 -11.04
C GLU A 156 12.67 -7.00 -12.54
N ALA A 157 11.55 -7.53 -13.00
CA ALA A 157 11.27 -7.74 -14.41
C ALA A 157 11.25 -6.41 -15.18
N LEU A 158 10.59 -5.40 -14.63
CA LEU A 158 10.59 -4.05 -15.22
C LEU A 158 12.00 -3.46 -15.28
N GLN A 159 12.82 -3.65 -14.24
CA GLN A 159 14.22 -3.24 -14.25
C GLN A 159 15.03 -3.96 -15.33
N LEU A 160 14.86 -5.29 -15.46
CA LEU A 160 15.55 -6.06 -16.50
C LEU A 160 15.11 -5.64 -17.90
N PHE A 161 13.81 -5.37 -18.09
CA PHE A 161 13.26 -4.86 -19.34
C PHE A 161 13.92 -3.53 -19.74
N TYR A 162 13.92 -2.56 -18.82
CA TYR A 162 14.56 -1.27 -19.04
C TYR A 162 16.06 -1.40 -19.35
N ASN A 163 16.79 -2.16 -18.53
CA ASN A 163 18.23 -2.40 -18.73
C ASN A 163 18.53 -3.05 -20.09
N SER A 164 17.63 -3.89 -20.58
CA SER A 164 17.79 -4.58 -21.87
C SER A 164 17.64 -3.61 -23.03
N LEU A 165 16.67 -2.69 -22.95
CA LEU A 165 16.52 -1.60 -23.92
C LEU A 165 17.74 -0.67 -23.91
N GLU A 166 18.22 -0.27 -22.73
CA GLU A 166 19.41 0.59 -22.59
C GLU A 166 20.64 -0.07 -23.22
N LYS A 167 20.89 -1.34 -22.90
CA LYS A 167 22.02 -2.11 -23.45
C LYS A 167 21.92 -2.34 -24.95
N ALA A 168 20.71 -2.44 -25.49
CA ALA A 168 20.48 -2.54 -26.93
C ALA A 168 20.65 -1.21 -27.66
N GLY A 169 20.92 -0.11 -26.93
CA GLY A 169 21.12 1.22 -27.51
C GLY A 169 19.82 1.93 -27.89
N ALA A 170 18.68 1.56 -27.27
CA ALA A 170 17.41 2.20 -27.51
C ALA A 170 17.48 3.71 -27.22
N SER A 171 16.89 4.54 -28.08
CA SER A 171 16.79 5.98 -27.82
C SER A 171 15.81 6.27 -26.68
N THR A 172 15.84 7.48 -26.13
CA THR A 172 14.86 7.90 -25.10
C THR A 172 13.41 7.78 -25.59
N ASN A 173 13.15 7.98 -26.88
CA ASN A 173 11.81 7.83 -27.45
C ASN A 173 11.41 6.35 -27.55
N ASP A 174 12.34 5.48 -27.96
CA ASP A 174 12.10 4.04 -28.02
C ASP A 174 11.85 3.48 -26.62
N MET A 175 12.64 3.92 -25.63
CA MET A 175 12.44 3.57 -24.22
C MET A 175 11.01 3.83 -23.77
N LYS A 176 10.51 5.05 -23.99
CA LYS A 176 9.14 5.42 -23.65
C LYS A 176 8.13 4.58 -24.41
N PHE A 177 8.31 4.41 -25.72
CA PHE A 177 7.40 3.62 -26.56
C PHE A 177 7.29 2.17 -26.08
N TYR A 178 8.41 1.47 -25.88
CA TYR A 178 8.44 0.08 -25.43
C TYR A 178 7.88 -0.07 -24.01
N MET A 179 8.15 0.88 -23.12
CA MET A 179 7.61 0.84 -21.77
C MET A 179 6.09 1.02 -21.78
N GLU A 180 5.59 2.06 -22.44
CA GLU A 180 4.15 2.36 -22.54
C GLU A 180 3.37 1.29 -23.30
N SER A 181 3.99 0.62 -24.28
CA SER A 181 3.33 -0.46 -25.02
C SER A 181 3.11 -1.71 -24.18
N VAL A 182 3.95 -1.94 -23.17
CA VAL A 182 3.85 -3.12 -22.28
C VAL A 182 3.01 -2.79 -21.04
N ILE A 183 3.20 -1.60 -20.47
CA ILE A 183 2.57 -1.14 -19.24
C ILE A 183 2.23 0.35 -19.36
N SER A 184 0.96 0.70 -19.20
CA SER A 184 0.51 2.09 -19.21
C SER A 184 1.20 2.94 -18.13
N ASP A 185 1.57 4.17 -18.48
CA ASP A 185 2.27 5.19 -17.68
C ASP A 185 3.60 4.73 -17.07
N SER A 186 4.18 3.64 -17.56
CA SER A 186 5.45 3.14 -17.02
C SER A 186 6.63 4.04 -17.39
N SER A 187 6.49 4.95 -18.36
CA SER A 187 7.51 5.96 -18.65
C SER A 187 7.79 6.91 -17.48
N LEU A 188 6.83 7.08 -16.56
CA LEU A 188 7.03 7.85 -15.32
C LEU A 188 8.10 7.22 -14.41
N LEU A 189 8.33 5.90 -14.53
CA LEU A 189 9.32 5.17 -13.74
C LEU A 189 10.74 5.25 -14.33
N ILE A 190 10.93 5.77 -15.54
CA ILE A 190 12.24 5.84 -16.20
C ILE A 190 13.34 6.45 -15.30
N PRO A 191 13.13 7.61 -14.63
CA PRO A 191 14.17 8.19 -13.78
C PRO A 191 14.58 7.29 -12.60
N LEU A 192 13.70 6.38 -12.18
CA LEU A 192 13.97 5.44 -11.10
C LEU A 192 14.71 4.18 -11.59
N LEU A 193 14.49 3.80 -12.85
CA LEU A 193 15.07 2.63 -13.51
C LEU A 193 16.46 2.91 -14.10
N GLU A 194 16.75 4.16 -14.42
CA GLU A 194 18.07 4.61 -14.88
C GLU A 194 19.21 4.14 -13.98
N LYS A 195 20.39 3.93 -14.58
CA LYS A 195 21.61 3.50 -13.89
C LYS A 195 21.37 2.23 -13.05
N ASN A 196 20.70 1.25 -13.66
CA ASN A 196 20.37 -0.02 -13.04
C ASN A 196 19.54 0.13 -11.75
N GLY A 197 18.52 0.99 -11.78
CA GLY A 197 17.57 1.13 -10.68
C GLY A 197 18.04 2.01 -9.54
N GLN A 198 18.97 2.94 -9.79
CA GLN A 198 19.58 3.75 -8.74
C GLN A 198 18.53 4.57 -7.96
N GLY A 199 17.49 5.06 -8.63
CA GLY A 199 16.42 5.82 -7.99
C GLY A 199 15.59 4.95 -7.06
N PHE A 200 15.17 3.75 -7.50
CA PHE A 200 14.50 2.80 -6.62
C PHE A 200 15.35 2.41 -5.42
N LYS A 201 16.64 2.14 -5.64
CA LYS A 201 17.57 1.79 -4.56
C LYS A 201 17.70 2.91 -3.54
N TYR A 202 17.86 4.15 -4.00
CA TYR A 202 18.02 5.31 -3.11
C TYR A 202 16.81 5.49 -2.19
N TRP A 203 15.60 5.47 -2.76
CA TRP A 203 14.38 5.68 -1.98
C TRP A 203 14.00 4.49 -1.12
N GLY A 204 14.23 3.27 -1.60
CA GLY A 204 14.03 2.05 -0.81
C GLY A 204 14.97 1.99 0.40
N ASP A 205 16.28 2.26 0.21
CA ASP A 205 17.26 2.29 1.30
C ASP A 205 16.92 3.39 2.34
N ALA A 206 16.46 4.55 1.87
CA ALA A 206 16.03 5.64 2.74
C ALA A 206 14.78 5.25 3.56
N ALA A 207 13.79 4.61 2.92
CA ALA A 207 12.58 4.14 3.57
C ALA A 207 12.88 3.05 4.61
N GLU A 208 13.76 2.11 4.30
CA GLU A 208 14.19 1.07 5.24
C GLU A 208 14.87 1.68 6.47
N LYS A 209 15.84 2.59 6.28
CA LYS A 209 16.54 3.28 7.38
C LYS A 209 15.60 4.14 8.24
N ALA A 210 14.58 4.71 7.63
CA ALA A 210 13.58 5.52 8.34
C ALA A 210 12.51 4.67 9.06
N GLY A 211 12.51 3.34 8.90
CA GLY A 211 11.46 2.46 9.44
C GLY A 211 10.12 2.60 8.69
N ALA A 212 10.13 3.16 7.48
CA ALA A 212 8.93 3.40 6.66
C ALA A 212 8.50 2.17 5.84
N ILE A 213 9.17 1.03 6.02
CA ILE A 213 8.79 -0.28 5.46
C ILE A 213 8.25 -1.13 6.60
N MET A 214 7.00 -1.58 6.49
CA MET A 214 6.39 -2.45 7.50
C MET A 214 7.00 -3.84 7.46
N SER A 215 7.28 -4.39 8.65
CA SER A 215 7.71 -5.77 8.79
C SER A 215 6.62 -6.75 8.37
N ASN A 216 7.02 -7.96 7.98
CA ASN A 216 6.09 -9.03 7.64
C ASN A 216 5.15 -9.35 8.81
N ASP A 217 5.66 -9.36 10.04
CA ASP A 217 4.86 -9.62 11.24
C ASP A 217 3.78 -8.55 11.42
N MET A 218 4.14 -7.27 11.26
CA MET A 218 3.19 -6.17 11.34
C MET A 218 2.11 -6.29 10.26
N VAL A 219 2.51 -6.55 9.01
CA VAL A 219 1.56 -6.73 7.90
C VAL A 219 0.63 -7.92 8.14
N ASN A 220 1.14 -9.03 8.67
CA ASN A 220 0.34 -10.21 9.00
C ASN A 220 -0.66 -9.92 10.13
N SER A 221 -0.22 -9.28 11.22
CA SER A 221 -1.11 -8.88 12.32
C SER A 221 -2.22 -7.94 11.86
N LEU A 222 -1.90 -7.00 10.95
CA LEU A 222 -2.89 -6.08 10.37
C LEU A 222 -3.86 -6.80 9.42
N THR A 223 -3.39 -7.74 8.61
CA THR A 223 -4.27 -8.58 7.79
C THR A 223 -5.20 -9.44 8.65
N GLU A 224 -4.70 -10.01 9.74
CA GLU A 224 -5.51 -10.80 10.68
C GLU A 224 -6.56 -9.93 11.37
N ALA A 225 -6.19 -8.72 11.81
CA ALA A 225 -7.11 -7.72 12.35
C ALA A 225 -8.31 -7.48 11.41
N LYS A 226 -8.05 -7.23 10.12
CA LYS A 226 -9.09 -6.97 9.12
C LYS A 226 -10.09 -8.12 8.98
N ARG A 227 -9.67 -9.37 9.20
CA ARG A 227 -10.56 -10.54 9.15
C ARG A 227 -11.49 -10.64 10.36
N ILE A 228 -11.11 -10.08 11.50
CA ILE A 228 -11.92 -10.11 12.73
C ILE A 228 -13.03 -9.04 12.68
N PHE A 229 -12.80 -7.94 11.97
CA PHE A 229 -13.74 -6.82 11.86
C PHE A 229 -14.69 -6.89 10.64
N ASN A 230 -14.59 -7.91 9.79
CA ASN A 230 -15.48 -8.21 8.66
C ASN A 230 -16.30 -9.48 8.92
#